data_AF-A0AAU9R9J2-F1
#
_entry.id   AF-A0AAU9R9J2-F1
#
_cell.length_a   1.000
_cell.length_b   1.000
_cell.length_c   1.000
_cell.angle_alpha   90.00
_cell.angle_beta   90.00
_cell.angle_gamma   90.00
#
_symmetry.space_group_name_H-M   'P 1'
#
loop_
_entity.id
_entity.type
_entity.pdbx_description
1 polymer ?
#
loop_
_entity_poly.entity_id
_entity_poly.type
_entity_poly.pdbx_seq_one_letter_code
_entity_poly.pdbx_strand_id
1 'polypeptide(L)'
;MGYERGDKFTLAVDGNKIIGFYGNAVTNLNSLGAYFTWITPTKTEAKGGKRGKEWDDGANHEGVTKIHVKYGSKGIANIQFDYVNKGGHVEEGLVHGSGKSVNLEPFEINHLDKEYLLSVEGYYNETSSVIQALQFKTNMKTSELMGMDKSGTKFSLGCNGEKIVGFHGFADENLNSLGAYFITLPLTKLEAKGAPRGSLWDDGVLQGVKAIYVFYDDDVIRCIRFEYNYEGKVETRQHGAKYVDGKEGERLICRNPFLVAVILLDYPNEFITSIEGSYIKFPDNDTWIASLAFKTSKGRTSPTFGSVLGKNRVEFVLESKGCALVGFHGRSTFCALQSLGAYSRPMPPPPPPPDAEKLEGQCGDEGASLS
;
A
#
# COMPACT_ATOMS: atom_id res chain seq x y z
N MET A 1 -0.81 -10.27 -28.25
CA MET A 1 0.60 -10.16 -27.84
C MET A 1 1.38 -9.60 -29.01
N GLY A 2 2.09 -8.47 -28.84
CA GLY A 2 2.95 -7.87 -29.88
C GLY A 2 4.39 -8.36 -29.76
N TYR A 3 5.17 -8.23 -30.84
CA TYR A 3 6.60 -8.56 -30.87
C TYR A 3 7.44 -7.44 -30.24
N GLU A 4 8.47 -7.78 -29.48
CA GLU A 4 9.36 -6.84 -28.73
C GLU A 4 10.32 -6.01 -29.62
N ARG A 5 10.12 -5.96 -30.95
CA ARG A 5 10.85 -5.02 -31.81
C ARG A 5 10.02 -3.75 -31.99
N GLY A 6 10.42 -2.68 -31.28
CA GLY A 6 9.82 -1.35 -31.41
C GLY A 6 10.13 -0.44 -30.23
N ASP A 7 9.81 0.84 -30.38
CA ASP A 7 9.95 1.82 -29.30
C ASP A 7 8.86 1.62 -28.24
N LYS A 8 9.27 1.65 -26.97
CA LYS A 8 8.33 1.63 -25.85
C LYS A 8 7.62 2.97 -25.75
N PHE A 9 6.31 2.94 -25.53
CA PHE A 9 5.51 4.13 -25.21
C PHE A 9 4.66 3.88 -23.96
N THR A 10 4.33 4.96 -23.26
CA THR A 10 3.50 4.93 -22.05
C THR A 10 2.27 5.79 -22.28
N LEU A 11 1.08 5.25 -22.00
CA LEU A 11 -0.17 5.99 -21.95
C LEU A 11 -0.53 6.25 -20.49
N ALA A 12 0.08 7.26 -19.90
CA ALA A 12 -0.20 7.70 -18.53
C ALA A 12 -0.07 9.21 -18.44
N VAL A 13 -0.97 9.84 -17.70
CA VAL A 13 -0.90 11.25 -17.33
C VAL A 13 -1.16 11.32 -15.83
N ASP A 14 -0.19 11.83 -15.08
CA ASP A 14 -0.31 11.93 -13.62
C ASP A 14 -1.53 12.77 -13.23
N GLY A 15 -2.27 12.30 -12.22
CA GLY A 15 -3.52 12.93 -11.77
C GLY A 15 -4.77 12.62 -12.61
N ASN A 16 -4.62 11.87 -13.70
CA ASN A 16 -5.72 11.52 -14.59
C ASN A 16 -5.98 10.00 -14.65
N LYS A 17 -7.25 9.64 -14.89
CA LYS A 17 -7.66 8.28 -15.22
C LYS A 17 -7.92 8.14 -16.71
N ILE A 18 -7.57 6.98 -17.28
CA ILE A 18 -7.96 6.63 -18.65
C ILE A 18 -9.46 6.29 -18.65
N ILE A 19 -10.21 6.88 -19.58
CA ILE A 19 -11.65 6.65 -19.75
C ILE A 19 -11.99 6.02 -21.11
N GLY A 20 -11.00 5.81 -21.97
CA GLY A 20 -11.18 5.17 -23.25
C GLY A 20 -9.89 5.13 -24.04
N PHE A 21 -9.90 4.34 -25.12
CA PHE A 21 -8.80 4.25 -26.07
C PHE A 21 -9.28 4.66 -27.46
N TYR A 22 -8.37 5.18 -28.26
CA TYR A 22 -8.58 5.45 -29.67
C TYR A 22 -7.35 4.99 -30.47
N GLY A 23 -7.51 4.78 -31.77
CA GLY A 23 -6.42 4.26 -32.58
C GLY A 23 -6.88 3.86 -33.97
N ASN A 24 -5.96 3.30 -34.73
CA ASN A 24 -6.22 2.75 -36.05
C ASN A 24 -5.76 1.29 -36.09
N ALA A 25 -6.63 0.42 -36.56
CA ALA A 25 -6.27 -0.95 -36.90
C ALA A 25 -6.79 -1.28 -38.30
N VAL A 26 -5.97 -2.02 -39.07
CA VAL A 26 -6.38 -2.58 -40.37
C VAL A 26 -6.37 -4.10 -40.25
N THR A 27 -5.19 -4.71 -40.33
CA THR A 27 -4.93 -6.11 -39.96
C THR A 27 -4.23 -6.22 -38.61
N ASN A 28 -3.40 -5.23 -38.27
CA ASN A 28 -2.75 -5.05 -36.97
C ASN A 28 -3.11 -3.67 -36.40
N LEU A 29 -2.87 -3.48 -35.09
CA LEU A 29 -2.99 -2.18 -34.43
C LEU A 29 -1.82 -1.28 -34.83
N ASN A 30 -2.10 -0.25 -35.62
CA ASN A 30 -1.09 0.67 -36.16
C ASN A 30 -0.82 1.86 -35.21
N SER A 31 -1.85 2.30 -34.49
CA SER A 31 -1.73 3.37 -33.50
C SER A 31 -2.67 3.14 -32.33
N LEU A 32 -2.24 3.58 -31.14
CA LEU A 32 -3.01 3.51 -29.91
C LEU A 32 -2.78 4.79 -29.10
N GLY A 33 -3.86 5.45 -28.73
CA GLY A 33 -3.92 6.56 -27.80
C GLY A 33 -4.99 6.32 -26.74
N ALA A 34 -5.01 7.17 -25.71
CA ALA A 34 -5.96 7.09 -24.62
C ALA A 34 -6.62 8.45 -24.36
N TYR A 35 -7.90 8.42 -23.99
CA TYR A 35 -8.62 9.56 -23.46
C TYR A 35 -8.44 9.60 -21.94
N PHE A 36 -8.10 10.79 -21.42
CA PHE A 36 -7.86 11.01 -20.01
C PHE A 36 -8.91 11.97 -19.43
N THR A 37 -9.28 11.76 -18.18
CA THR A 37 -10.03 12.74 -17.38
C THR A 37 -9.43 12.83 -15.99
N TRP A 38 -9.66 13.95 -15.31
CA TRP A 38 -9.21 14.17 -13.94
C TRP A 38 -9.82 13.12 -13.00
N ILE A 39 -9.06 12.70 -11.99
CA ILE A 39 -9.62 11.91 -10.90
C ILE A 39 -10.53 12.83 -10.07
N THR A 40 -11.84 12.64 -10.20
CA THR A 40 -12.83 13.39 -9.41
C THR A 40 -12.72 13.00 -7.93
N PRO A 41 -12.43 13.94 -7.02
CA PRO A 41 -12.37 13.63 -5.61
C PRO A 41 -13.74 13.26 -5.04
N THR A 42 -13.78 12.26 -4.18
CA THR A 42 -14.98 11.85 -3.44
C THR A 42 -15.05 12.67 -2.15
N LYS A 43 -16.12 13.46 -1.97
CA LYS A 43 -16.41 14.16 -0.71
C LYS A 43 -17.25 13.27 0.20
N THR A 44 -16.81 13.04 1.44
CA THR A 44 -17.64 12.36 2.45
C THR A 44 -18.42 13.36 3.30
N GLU A 45 -19.52 12.91 3.90
CA GLU A 45 -20.19 13.67 4.96
C GLU A 45 -19.24 13.92 6.14
N ALA A 46 -19.36 15.10 6.74
CA ALA A 46 -18.59 15.44 7.94
C ALA A 46 -19.10 14.66 9.16
N LYS A 47 -18.19 14.15 9.98
CA LYS A 47 -18.48 13.45 11.24
C LYS A 47 -18.40 14.42 12.41
N GLY A 48 -19.37 14.35 13.33
CA GLY A 48 -19.58 15.33 14.39
C GLY A 48 -20.88 16.12 14.16
N GLY A 49 -20.96 17.34 14.67
CA GLY A 49 -22.14 18.20 14.51
C GLY A 49 -21.93 19.38 13.56
N LYS A 50 -23.04 19.92 13.06
CA LYS A 50 -23.08 21.09 12.16
C LYS A 50 -23.13 22.42 12.91
N ARG A 51 -22.48 22.51 14.07
CA ARG A 51 -22.45 23.71 14.90
C ARG A 51 -21.26 24.59 14.50
N GLY A 52 -21.48 25.90 14.45
CA GLY A 52 -20.44 26.86 14.08
C GLY A 52 -20.46 27.23 12.60
N LYS A 53 -19.36 27.82 12.13
CA LYS A 53 -19.18 28.20 10.72
C LYS A 53 -18.71 27.00 9.91
N GLU A 54 -19.34 26.79 8.76
CA GLU A 54 -18.87 25.82 7.77
C GLU A 54 -17.52 26.27 7.18
N TRP A 55 -16.63 25.32 6.97
CA TRP A 55 -15.34 25.51 6.33
C TRP A 55 -15.04 24.37 5.37
N ASP A 56 -14.31 24.67 4.30
CA ASP A 56 -13.98 23.72 3.25
C ASP A 56 -12.67 24.16 2.58
N ASP A 57 -11.61 23.36 2.76
CA ASP A 57 -10.29 23.63 2.16
C ASP A 57 -10.20 23.14 0.70
N GLY A 58 -11.28 22.54 0.20
CA GLY A 58 -11.38 22.00 -1.14
C GLY A 58 -10.58 20.71 -1.35
N ALA A 59 -10.57 20.25 -2.60
CA ALA A 59 -9.94 19.00 -3.00
C ALA A 59 -8.83 19.17 -4.05
N ASN A 60 -8.48 20.42 -4.38
CA ASN A 60 -7.53 20.73 -5.45
C ASN A 60 -6.06 20.64 -5.00
N HIS A 61 -5.77 19.63 -4.19
CA HIS A 61 -4.46 19.38 -3.61
C HIS A 61 -3.95 18.02 -4.08
N GLU A 62 -2.63 17.85 -4.08
CA GLU A 62 -1.99 16.57 -4.29
C GLU A 62 -1.97 15.72 -3.01
N GLY A 63 -1.91 16.36 -1.84
CA GLY A 63 -1.98 15.68 -0.57
C GLY A 63 -1.80 16.62 0.62
N VAL A 64 -1.90 16.05 1.81
CA VAL A 64 -1.65 16.75 3.09
C VAL A 64 -0.20 16.51 3.47
N THR A 65 0.54 17.57 3.83
CA THR A 65 1.96 17.45 4.23
C THR A 65 2.20 17.74 5.71
N LYS A 66 1.33 18.50 6.36
CA LYS A 66 1.47 18.81 7.78
C LYS A 66 0.11 19.05 8.41
N ILE A 67 -0.08 18.58 9.64
CA ILE A 67 -1.32 18.73 10.39
C ILE A 67 -1.01 19.38 11.72
N HIS A 68 -1.61 20.54 11.95
CA HIS A 68 -1.53 21.28 13.22
C HIS A 68 -2.80 21.04 14.01
N VAL A 69 -2.66 20.52 15.23
CA VAL A 69 -3.78 20.32 16.15
C VAL A 69 -3.53 21.08 17.43
N LYS A 70 -4.54 21.82 17.88
CA LYS A 70 -4.54 22.45 19.21
C LYS A 70 -5.77 22.03 19.96
N TYR A 71 -5.62 21.72 21.24
CA TYR A 71 -6.72 21.28 22.08
C TYR A 71 -6.81 22.12 23.35
N GLY A 72 -8.03 22.21 23.89
CA GLY A 72 -8.33 22.91 25.13
C GLY A 72 -9.26 22.06 26.00
N SER A 73 -9.80 22.66 27.05
CA SER A 73 -10.62 21.96 28.06
C SER A 73 -11.94 21.37 27.53
N LYS A 74 -12.37 21.73 26.32
CA LYS A 74 -13.62 21.24 25.69
C LYS A 74 -13.38 20.22 24.56
N GLY A 75 -12.12 19.94 24.21
CA GLY A 75 -11.73 19.12 23.06
C GLY A 75 -10.80 19.86 22.09
N ILE A 76 -10.75 19.43 20.84
CA ILE A 76 -9.98 20.07 19.78
C ILE A 76 -10.51 21.49 19.56
N ALA A 77 -9.65 22.48 19.76
CA ALA A 77 -9.98 23.88 19.64
C ALA A 77 -9.71 24.38 18.22
N ASN A 78 -8.57 23.99 17.66
CA ASN A 78 -8.12 24.44 16.36
C ASN A 78 -7.50 23.30 15.56
N ILE A 79 -7.70 23.33 14.25
CA ILE A 79 -6.99 22.47 13.31
C ILE A 79 -6.57 23.26 12.07
N GLN A 80 -5.41 22.94 11.51
CA GLN A 80 -4.92 23.47 10.25
C GLN A 80 -4.21 22.36 9.50
N PHE A 81 -4.33 22.38 8.18
CA PHE A 81 -3.69 21.42 7.28
C PHE A 81 -2.84 22.19 6.28
N ASP A 82 -1.56 21.86 6.18
CA ASP A 82 -0.74 22.33 5.08
C ASP A 82 -0.81 21.29 3.95
N TYR A 83 -0.97 21.79 2.74
CA TYR A 83 -1.21 20.98 1.55
C TYR A 83 -0.03 21.05 0.60
N VAL A 84 0.09 20.03 -0.25
CA VAL A 84 0.93 20.06 -1.44
C VAL A 84 0.02 20.35 -2.62
N ASN A 85 0.27 21.41 -3.37
CA ASN A 85 -0.50 21.71 -4.57
C ASN A 85 -0.10 20.77 -5.74
N LYS A 86 -0.82 20.85 -6.86
CA LYS A 86 -0.54 20.02 -8.05
C LYS A 86 0.83 20.28 -8.71
N GLY A 87 1.47 21.41 -8.39
CA GLY A 87 2.84 21.72 -8.80
C GLY A 87 3.91 21.15 -7.87
N GLY A 88 3.54 20.51 -6.75
CA GLY A 88 4.47 19.97 -5.76
C GLY A 88 4.94 21.00 -4.72
N HIS A 89 4.35 22.20 -4.68
CA HIS A 89 4.70 23.22 -3.68
C HIS A 89 3.82 23.10 -2.45
N VAL A 90 4.40 23.39 -1.28
CA VAL A 90 3.68 23.42 -0.01
C VAL A 90 2.93 24.73 0.14
N GLU A 91 1.67 24.64 0.55
CA GLU A 91 0.78 25.76 0.84
C GLU A 91 0.24 25.63 2.26
N GLU A 92 0.38 26.68 3.06
CA GLU A 92 -0.19 26.72 4.40
C GLU A 92 -1.71 26.88 4.33
N GLY A 93 -2.43 26.02 5.06
CA GLY A 93 -3.89 26.08 5.12
C GLY A 93 -4.42 27.10 6.12
N LEU A 94 -5.74 27.25 6.13
CA LEU A 94 -6.44 28.08 7.10
C LEU A 94 -6.58 27.38 8.44
N VAL A 95 -6.61 28.16 9.51
CA VAL A 95 -6.93 27.68 10.85
C VAL A 95 -8.44 27.62 11.02
N HIS A 96 -8.94 26.45 11.38
CA HIS A 96 -10.35 26.21 11.68
C HIS A 96 -10.55 26.06 13.17
N GLY A 97 -11.43 26.88 13.73
CA GLY A 97 -11.65 27.01 15.17
C GLY A 97 -10.79 28.11 15.81
N SER A 98 -11.24 28.67 16.93
CA SER A 98 -10.61 29.86 17.55
C SER A 98 -10.46 29.79 19.08
N GLY A 99 -10.70 28.63 19.69
CA GLY A 99 -10.69 28.47 21.14
C GLY A 99 -9.29 28.61 21.75
N LYS A 100 -9.27 28.97 23.04
CA LYS A 100 -8.03 28.95 23.84
C LYS A 100 -7.52 27.51 23.93
N SER A 101 -6.25 27.32 23.61
CA SER A 101 -5.70 25.98 23.44
C SER A 101 -4.19 25.92 23.68
N VAL A 102 -3.72 24.69 23.86
CA VAL A 102 -2.31 24.34 23.91
C VAL A 102 -1.89 23.81 22.54
N ASN A 103 -0.73 24.24 22.06
CA ASN A 103 -0.15 23.75 20.81
C ASN A 103 0.39 22.34 21.03
N LEU A 104 0.10 21.43 20.09
CA LEU A 104 0.80 20.16 19.96
C LEU A 104 1.91 20.25 18.92
N GLU A 105 2.85 19.31 18.96
CA GLU A 105 3.76 19.13 17.84
C GLU A 105 2.98 18.75 16.57
N PRO A 106 3.28 19.39 15.43
CA PRO A 106 2.67 19.05 14.15
C PRO A 106 2.88 17.59 13.76
N PHE A 107 1.86 16.97 13.18
CA PHE A 107 2.05 15.70 12.49
C PHE A 107 2.55 15.94 11.07
N GLU A 108 3.81 15.64 10.81
CA GLU A 108 4.44 15.83 9.50
C GLU A 108 4.30 14.59 8.62
N ILE A 109 3.98 14.81 7.34
CA ILE A 109 3.78 13.78 6.32
C ILE A 109 4.76 14.08 5.19
N ASN A 110 5.70 13.17 4.94
CA ASN A 110 6.75 13.38 3.95
C ASN A 110 6.27 12.94 2.54
N HIS A 111 5.69 13.88 1.80
CA HIS A 111 5.21 13.62 0.44
C HIS A 111 6.33 13.22 -0.54
N LEU A 112 7.59 13.63 -0.30
CA LEU A 112 8.74 13.24 -1.13
C LEU A 112 9.06 11.74 -1.02
N ASP A 113 8.80 11.17 0.16
CA ASP A 113 8.94 9.73 0.44
C ASP A 113 7.71 8.92 -0.03
N LYS A 114 6.77 9.55 -0.75
CA LYS A 114 5.47 8.97 -1.09
C LYS A 114 4.70 8.54 0.18
N GLU A 115 4.79 9.34 1.24
CA GLU A 115 3.92 9.23 2.41
C GLU A 115 2.58 9.90 2.11
N TYR A 116 1.48 9.18 2.35
CA TYR A 116 0.12 9.62 2.06
C TYR A 116 -0.74 9.48 3.31
N LEU A 117 -1.55 10.49 3.62
CA LEU A 117 -2.60 10.39 4.63
C LEU A 117 -3.71 9.46 4.11
N LEU A 118 -3.95 8.36 4.82
CA LEU A 118 -4.90 7.34 4.40
C LEU A 118 -6.21 7.43 5.19
N SER A 119 -6.10 7.66 6.49
CA SER A 119 -7.28 7.74 7.35
C SER A 119 -7.07 8.60 8.59
N VAL A 120 -8.20 8.99 9.17
CA VAL A 120 -8.32 9.67 10.45
C VAL A 120 -9.29 8.87 11.31
N GLU A 121 -8.86 8.49 12.52
CA GLU A 121 -9.77 8.05 13.57
C GLU A 121 -10.01 9.20 14.52
N GLY A 122 -11.24 9.33 15.03
CA GLY A 122 -11.55 10.38 15.97
C GLY A 122 -12.67 10.05 16.91
N TYR A 123 -12.85 10.92 17.89
CA TYR A 123 -13.88 10.84 18.92
C TYR A 123 -14.55 12.19 19.04
N TYR A 124 -15.87 12.22 19.20
CA TYR A 124 -16.61 13.46 19.45
C TYR A 124 -17.63 13.29 20.56
N ASN A 125 -17.86 14.35 21.31
CA ASN A 125 -18.91 14.38 22.32
C ASN A 125 -20.25 14.63 21.62
N GLU A 126 -21.23 13.74 21.77
CA GLU A 126 -22.52 13.87 21.07
C GLU A 126 -23.31 15.10 21.50
N THR A 127 -23.29 15.43 22.79
CA THR A 127 -24.04 16.56 23.38
C THR A 127 -23.51 17.90 22.91
N SER A 128 -22.19 18.12 23.00
CA SER A 128 -21.56 19.37 22.56
C SER A 128 -21.26 19.40 21.07
N SER A 129 -21.25 18.23 20.43
CA SER A 129 -20.79 18.00 19.06
C SER A 129 -19.35 18.47 18.83
N VAL A 130 -18.49 18.42 19.85
CA VAL A 130 -17.07 18.84 19.72
C VAL A 130 -16.20 17.60 19.52
N ILE A 131 -15.29 17.66 18.55
CA ILE A 131 -14.24 16.66 18.36
C ILE A 131 -13.33 16.68 19.58
N GLN A 132 -13.17 15.54 20.25
CA GLN A 132 -12.39 15.39 21.48
C GLN A 132 -10.95 14.99 21.18
N ALA A 133 -10.76 14.04 20.27
CA ALA A 133 -9.45 13.53 19.90
C ALA A 133 -9.40 13.04 18.46
N LEU A 134 -8.21 13.08 17.86
CA LEU A 134 -7.92 12.64 16.49
C LEU A 134 -6.63 11.81 16.46
N GLN A 135 -6.59 10.79 15.62
CA GLN A 135 -5.41 10.02 15.30
C GLN A 135 -5.30 9.86 13.78
N PHE A 136 -4.16 10.25 13.23
CA PHE A 136 -3.90 10.25 11.80
C PHE A 136 -3.08 9.02 11.42
N LYS A 137 -3.44 8.39 10.30
CA LYS A 137 -2.75 7.19 9.79
C LYS A 137 -2.28 7.41 8.37
N THR A 138 -0.98 7.27 8.16
CA THR A 138 -0.36 7.26 6.84
C THR A 138 -0.02 5.83 6.43
N ASN A 139 0.46 5.67 5.21
CA ASN A 139 1.05 4.42 4.75
C ASN A 139 2.43 4.11 5.39
N MET A 140 2.97 5.02 6.20
CA MET A 140 4.28 4.85 6.85
C MET A 140 4.18 4.76 8.37
N LYS A 141 3.26 5.52 8.99
CA LYS A 141 3.17 5.64 10.44
C LYS A 141 1.76 6.02 10.90
N THR A 142 1.55 5.89 12.20
CA THR A 142 0.35 6.37 12.89
C THR A 142 0.77 7.46 13.86
N SER A 143 0.02 8.56 13.94
CA SER A 143 0.28 9.60 14.94
C SER A 143 -0.07 9.12 16.35
N GLU A 144 0.46 9.79 17.35
CA GLU A 144 -0.13 9.75 18.69
C GLU A 144 -1.59 10.23 18.65
N LEU A 145 -2.36 9.84 19.67
CA LEU A 145 -3.71 10.37 19.85
C LEU A 145 -3.62 11.85 20.26
N MET A 146 -4.08 12.74 19.39
CA MET A 146 -4.05 14.18 19.60
C MET A 146 -5.37 14.66 20.19
N GLY A 147 -5.33 15.39 21.30
CA GLY A 147 -6.51 15.93 21.97
C GLY A 147 -6.61 15.50 23.43
N MET A 148 -7.83 15.28 23.91
CA MET A 148 -8.07 14.74 25.25
C MET A 148 -8.02 13.20 25.22
N ASP A 149 -9.03 12.52 25.73
CA ASP A 149 -9.14 11.07 25.78
C ASP A 149 -10.09 10.51 24.71
N LYS A 150 -10.21 9.18 24.66
CA LYS A 150 -11.15 8.46 23.80
C LYS A 150 -12.60 8.55 24.33
N SER A 151 -13.05 9.75 24.70
CA SER A 151 -14.40 9.99 25.23
C SER A 151 -15.39 10.34 24.12
N GLY A 152 -16.62 9.85 24.27
CA GLY A 152 -17.70 10.05 23.31
C GLY A 152 -17.72 9.04 22.16
N THR A 153 -18.28 9.44 21.03
CA THR A 153 -18.58 8.55 19.90
C THR A 153 -17.41 8.49 18.93
N LYS A 154 -16.93 7.27 18.66
CA LYS A 154 -15.85 7.01 17.71
C LYS A 154 -16.33 7.17 16.27
N PHE A 155 -15.51 7.79 15.43
CA PHE A 155 -15.69 7.81 13.99
C PHE A 155 -14.38 7.52 13.25
N SER A 156 -14.50 7.19 11.97
CA SER A 156 -13.37 7.09 11.06
C SER A 156 -13.67 7.78 9.75
N LEU A 157 -12.64 8.41 9.18
CA LEU A 157 -12.58 8.91 7.82
C LEU A 157 -11.48 8.13 7.12
N GLY A 158 -11.81 7.37 6.09
CA GLY A 158 -10.85 6.52 5.40
C GLY A 158 -11.56 5.60 4.43
N CYS A 159 -10.95 5.35 3.29
CA CYS A 159 -11.48 4.44 2.29
C CYS A 159 -10.34 3.59 1.72
N ASN A 160 -10.60 2.29 1.58
CA ASN A 160 -9.58 1.35 1.13
C ASN A 160 -9.16 1.66 -0.32
N GLY A 161 -7.87 1.94 -0.51
CA GLY A 161 -7.34 2.26 -1.83
C GLY A 161 -7.41 3.75 -2.20
N GLU A 162 -7.75 4.63 -1.25
CA GLU A 162 -7.80 6.08 -1.44
C GLU A 162 -6.89 6.81 -0.45
N LYS A 163 -6.42 8.01 -0.82
CA LYS A 163 -5.75 8.97 0.06
C LYS A 163 -6.62 10.18 0.31
N ILE A 164 -6.43 10.80 1.46
CA ILE A 164 -7.04 12.08 1.81
C ILE A 164 -6.22 13.22 1.18
N VAL A 165 -6.91 14.11 0.48
CA VAL A 165 -6.30 15.29 -0.16
C VAL A 165 -6.88 16.62 0.32
N GLY A 166 -7.95 16.60 1.10
CA GLY A 166 -8.62 17.81 1.53
C GLY A 166 -9.55 17.54 2.70
N PHE A 167 -9.92 18.60 3.40
CA PHE A 167 -10.81 18.53 4.55
C PHE A 167 -11.90 19.59 4.47
N HIS A 168 -13.01 19.32 5.14
CA HIS A 168 -14.12 20.25 5.34
C HIS A 168 -14.80 19.96 6.67
N GLY A 169 -15.66 20.85 7.13
CA GLY A 169 -16.42 20.61 8.36
C GLY A 169 -17.04 21.87 8.92
N PHE A 170 -17.26 21.85 10.24
CA PHE A 170 -17.80 22.98 10.98
C PHE A 170 -16.92 23.27 12.20
N ALA A 171 -16.71 24.55 12.49
CA ALA A 171 -15.95 25.00 13.65
C ALA A 171 -16.43 26.37 14.16
N ASP A 172 -16.28 26.59 15.46
CA ASP A 172 -16.50 27.87 16.14
C ASP A 172 -15.36 28.11 17.15
N GLU A 173 -15.63 28.13 18.46
CA GLU A 173 -14.57 28.03 19.47
C GLU A 173 -13.81 26.70 19.39
N ASN A 174 -14.47 25.64 18.92
CA ASN A 174 -13.92 24.30 18.84
C ASN A 174 -14.19 23.68 17.46
N LEU A 175 -13.45 22.63 17.13
CA LEU A 175 -13.74 21.80 15.97
C LEU A 175 -14.99 20.97 16.25
N ASN A 176 -16.04 21.17 15.46
CA ASN A 176 -17.34 20.50 15.67
C ASN A 176 -17.54 19.31 14.74
N SER A 177 -16.99 19.36 13.54
CA SER A 177 -16.99 18.22 12.65
C SER A 177 -15.82 18.22 11.69
N LEU A 178 -15.55 17.04 11.16
CA LEU A 178 -14.50 16.80 10.19
C LEU A 178 -15.00 15.83 9.11
N GLY A 179 -14.90 16.25 7.86
CA GLY A 179 -15.09 15.45 6.66
C GLY A 179 -13.84 15.54 5.78
N ALA A 180 -13.73 14.64 4.80
CA ALA A 180 -12.53 14.55 3.97
C ALA A 180 -12.88 14.41 2.48
N TYR A 181 -11.92 14.82 1.65
CA TYR A 181 -11.89 14.56 0.22
C TYR A 181 -10.90 13.44 -0.08
N PHE A 182 -11.33 12.49 -0.88
CA PHE A 182 -10.56 11.30 -1.23
C PHE A 182 -10.25 11.26 -2.72
N ILE A 183 -9.05 10.80 -3.08
CA ILE A 183 -8.75 10.35 -4.44
C ILE A 183 -8.11 8.97 -4.39
N THR A 184 -8.25 8.20 -5.47
CA THR A 184 -7.63 6.90 -5.60
C THR A 184 -6.11 6.99 -5.40
N LEU A 185 -5.55 6.07 -4.61
CA LEU A 185 -4.11 5.97 -4.37
C LEU A 185 -3.37 5.64 -5.66
N PRO A 186 -2.13 6.15 -5.83
CA PRO A 186 -1.30 5.73 -6.93
C PRO A 186 -0.95 4.25 -6.79
N LEU A 187 -1.14 3.52 -7.89
CA LEU A 187 -0.66 2.16 -8.04
C LEU A 187 0.71 2.20 -8.69
N THR A 188 1.71 1.55 -8.09
CA THR A 188 3.05 1.48 -8.65
C THR A 188 3.31 0.09 -9.24
N LYS A 189 3.68 0.03 -10.52
CA LYS A 189 4.18 -1.19 -11.15
C LYS A 189 5.68 -1.29 -10.91
N LEU A 190 6.10 -2.29 -10.13
CA LEU A 190 7.51 -2.62 -9.92
C LEU A 190 8.00 -3.45 -11.11
N GLU A 191 9.13 -3.04 -11.68
CA GLU A 191 9.75 -3.71 -12.83
C GLU A 191 10.05 -5.19 -12.53
N ALA A 192 9.76 -6.05 -13.50
CA ALA A 192 10.04 -7.47 -13.38
C ALA A 192 11.56 -7.72 -13.35
N LYS A 193 11.99 -8.60 -12.44
CA LYS A 193 13.38 -9.01 -12.27
C LYS A 193 13.58 -10.34 -12.99
N GLY A 194 14.55 -10.40 -13.91
CA GLY A 194 14.77 -11.53 -14.83
C GLY A 194 14.68 -11.10 -16.30
N ALA A 195 14.91 -12.04 -17.21
CA ALA A 195 14.94 -11.87 -18.65
C ALA A 195 13.52 -11.84 -19.25
N PRO A 196 13.34 -11.19 -20.42
CA PRO A 196 12.06 -11.12 -21.12
C PRO A 196 11.70 -12.42 -21.88
N ARG A 197 12.18 -13.59 -21.43
CA ARG A 197 11.92 -14.87 -22.09
C ARG A 197 10.66 -15.54 -21.56
N GLY A 198 9.99 -16.32 -22.42
CA GLY A 198 8.78 -17.07 -22.07
C GLY A 198 7.48 -16.30 -22.22
N SER A 199 6.38 -16.93 -21.85
CA SER A 199 5.04 -16.36 -21.93
C SER A 199 4.84 -15.29 -20.87
N LEU A 200 4.38 -14.11 -21.29
CA LEU A 200 3.99 -13.03 -20.40
C LEU A 200 2.71 -13.40 -19.65
N TRP A 201 2.70 -13.13 -18.35
CA TRP A 201 1.52 -13.20 -17.50
C TRP A 201 1.47 -11.96 -16.59
N ASP A 202 0.26 -11.52 -16.28
CA ASP A 202 0.01 -10.32 -15.49
C ASP A 202 -1.34 -10.54 -14.78
N ASP A 203 -1.32 -10.67 -13.45
CA ASP A 203 -2.53 -10.89 -12.66
C ASP A 203 -3.32 -9.59 -12.45
N GLY A 204 -2.76 -8.44 -12.84
CA GLY A 204 -3.30 -7.14 -12.54
C GLY A 204 -3.25 -6.83 -11.05
N VAL A 205 -4.24 -6.06 -10.57
CA VAL A 205 -4.35 -5.66 -9.17
C VAL A 205 -5.66 -6.17 -8.60
N LEU A 206 -5.54 -6.93 -7.51
CA LEU A 206 -6.67 -7.52 -6.80
C LEU A 206 -6.70 -6.96 -5.37
N GLN A 207 -7.79 -7.23 -4.64
CA GLN A 207 -8.05 -6.56 -3.35
C GLN A 207 -6.93 -6.83 -2.34
N GLY A 208 -6.44 -8.08 -2.30
CA GLY A 208 -5.31 -8.49 -1.48
C GLY A 208 -4.89 -9.93 -1.74
N VAL A 209 -3.64 -10.26 -1.40
CA VAL A 209 -3.10 -11.61 -1.49
C VAL A 209 -3.48 -12.38 -0.22
N LYS A 210 -4.17 -13.51 -0.37
CA LYS A 210 -4.58 -14.40 0.72
C LYS A 210 -3.55 -15.51 0.95
N ALA A 211 -3.03 -16.09 -0.13
CA ALA A 211 -2.02 -17.13 -0.03
C ALA A 211 -1.08 -17.15 -1.24
N ILE A 212 0.15 -17.61 -1.00
CA ILE A 212 1.19 -17.80 -2.02
C ILE A 212 1.68 -19.23 -1.92
N TYR A 213 1.76 -19.91 -3.06
CA TYR A 213 2.28 -21.26 -3.18
C TYR A 213 3.48 -21.22 -4.11
N VAL A 214 4.63 -21.68 -3.63
CA VAL A 214 5.88 -21.71 -4.38
C VAL A 214 6.25 -23.18 -4.60
N PHE A 215 6.39 -23.56 -5.88
CA PHE A 215 6.78 -24.90 -6.31
C PHE A 215 8.21 -24.81 -6.83
N TYR A 216 9.13 -25.53 -6.19
CA TYR A 216 10.56 -25.44 -6.46
C TYR A 216 11.26 -26.79 -6.32
N ASP A 217 12.47 -26.86 -6.84
CA ASP A 217 13.41 -27.98 -6.61
C ASP A 217 14.75 -27.42 -6.10
N ASP A 218 15.77 -28.28 -6.05
CA ASP A 218 17.12 -27.94 -5.55
C ASP A 218 17.87 -26.94 -6.44
N ASP A 219 17.31 -26.58 -7.60
CA ASP A 219 17.92 -25.66 -8.56
C ASP A 219 17.15 -24.34 -8.65
N VAL A 220 15.82 -24.39 -8.86
CA VAL A 220 15.02 -23.22 -9.25
C VAL A 220 13.56 -23.21 -8.78
N ILE A 221 12.94 -22.03 -8.87
CA ILE A 221 11.49 -21.85 -8.76
C ILE A 221 10.84 -22.22 -10.10
N ARG A 222 9.94 -23.20 -10.05
CA ARG A 222 9.31 -23.81 -11.23
C ARG A 222 7.95 -23.20 -11.52
N CYS A 223 7.18 -23.00 -10.46
CA CYS A 223 5.84 -22.45 -10.54
C CYS A 223 5.55 -21.62 -9.30
N ILE A 224 4.76 -20.56 -9.49
CA ILE A 224 4.19 -19.77 -8.40
C ILE A 224 2.68 -19.68 -8.59
N ARG A 225 1.93 -19.73 -7.49
CA ARG A 225 0.48 -19.57 -7.49
C ARG A 225 0.07 -18.60 -6.40
N PHE A 226 -0.81 -17.69 -6.78
CA PHE A 226 -1.40 -16.70 -5.89
C PHE A 226 -2.89 -16.98 -5.74
N GLU A 227 -3.36 -16.89 -4.51
CA GLU A 227 -4.78 -16.82 -4.19
C GLU A 227 -5.07 -15.41 -3.70
N TYR A 228 -5.95 -14.71 -4.40
CA TYR A 228 -6.32 -13.34 -4.10
C TYR A 228 -7.74 -13.28 -3.55
N ASN A 229 -7.97 -12.34 -2.64
CA ASN A 229 -9.33 -11.92 -2.30
C ASN A 229 -9.84 -10.98 -3.40
N TYR A 230 -11.03 -11.28 -3.92
CA TYR A 230 -11.73 -10.47 -4.90
C TYR A 230 -13.23 -10.52 -4.62
N GLU A 231 -13.83 -9.40 -4.22
CA GLU A 231 -15.28 -9.28 -3.95
C GLU A 231 -15.82 -10.37 -3.00
N GLY A 232 -15.06 -10.72 -1.96
CA GLY A 232 -15.43 -11.78 -1.01
C GLY A 232 -15.25 -13.22 -1.53
N LYS A 233 -14.76 -13.39 -2.76
CA LYS A 233 -14.37 -14.68 -3.36
C LYS A 233 -12.85 -14.83 -3.38
N VAL A 234 -12.40 -16.06 -3.62
CA VAL A 234 -10.98 -16.37 -3.84
C VAL A 234 -10.74 -16.60 -5.32
N GLU A 235 -9.84 -15.81 -5.90
CA GLU A 235 -9.38 -15.98 -7.27
C GLU A 235 -7.97 -16.56 -7.30
N THR A 236 -7.78 -17.65 -8.05
CA THR A 236 -6.52 -18.38 -8.10
C THR A 236 -5.83 -18.14 -9.44
N ARG A 237 -4.57 -17.69 -9.40
CA ARG A 237 -3.71 -17.49 -10.56
C ARG A 237 -2.43 -18.29 -10.41
N GLN A 238 -2.00 -18.97 -11.46
CA GLN A 238 -0.84 -19.86 -11.44
C GLN A 238 0.03 -19.65 -12.66
N HIS A 239 1.34 -19.55 -12.43
CA HIS A 239 2.33 -19.22 -13.44
C HIS A 239 3.53 -20.16 -13.36
N GLY A 240 3.91 -20.73 -14.51
CA GLY A 240 4.88 -21.83 -14.60
C GLY A 240 4.23 -23.21 -14.60
N ALA A 241 5.05 -24.25 -14.72
CA ALA A 241 4.58 -25.63 -14.83
C ALA A 241 4.77 -26.39 -13.51
N LYS A 242 3.72 -27.13 -13.11
CA LYS A 242 3.74 -28.03 -11.94
C LYS A 242 4.15 -29.46 -12.28
N TYR A 243 4.12 -29.82 -13.57
CA TYR A 243 4.39 -31.15 -14.09
C TYR A 243 4.76 -31.02 -15.57
N VAL A 244 5.76 -31.78 -15.99
CA VAL A 244 6.02 -32.06 -17.39
C VAL A 244 5.87 -33.56 -17.56
N ASP A 245 4.75 -34.00 -18.14
CA ASP A 245 4.58 -35.39 -18.53
C ASP A 245 5.24 -35.56 -19.90
N GLY A 246 6.44 -36.15 -19.91
CA GLY A 246 7.16 -36.48 -21.14
C GLY A 246 7.04 -37.96 -21.42
N LYS A 247 6.42 -38.33 -22.54
CA LYS A 247 6.69 -39.65 -23.15
C LYS A 247 8.16 -39.68 -23.58
N GLU A 248 8.85 -40.77 -23.27
CA GLU A 248 10.22 -41.03 -23.74
C GLU A 248 10.33 -40.76 -25.24
N GLY A 249 11.27 -39.91 -25.64
CA GLY A 249 11.54 -39.62 -27.04
C GLY A 249 12.23 -38.29 -27.28
N GLU A 250 11.63 -37.15 -26.90
CA GLU A 250 12.19 -35.83 -27.21
C GLU A 250 11.86 -34.77 -26.13
N ARG A 251 12.93 -34.26 -25.51
CA ARG A 251 13.13 -32.98 -24.78
C ARG A 251 12.31 -32.62 -23.50
N LEU A 252 13.11 -32.43 -22.44
CA LEU A 252 12.95 -31.77 -21.12
C LEU A 252 11.98 -32.40 -20.11
N ILE A 253 12.55 -33.29 -19.29
CA ILE A 253 11.97 -33.87 -18.09
C ILE A 253 12.18 -32.90 -16.92
N CYS A 254 11.12 -32.28 -16.38
CA CYS A 254 11.18 -31.70 -15.04
C CYS A 254 10.84 -32.82 -14.05
N ARG A 255 11.86 -33.34 -13.34
CA ARG A 255 11.70 -34.48 -12.43
C ARG A 255 11.01 -34.04 -11.14
N ASN A 256 9.99 -34.79 -10.75
CA ASN A 256 9.38 -34.78 -9.42
C ASN A 256 10.35 -35.44 -8.41
N PRO A 257 10.28 -35.14 -7.09
CA PRO A 257 9.24 -34.36 -6.40
C PRO A 257 9.55 -32.86 -6.27
N PHE A 258 8.58 -32.00 -6.61
CA PHE A 258 8.65 -30.56 -6.26
C PHE A 258 8.42 -30.37 -4.75
N LEU A 259 9.24 -29.53 -4.12
CA LEU A 259 8.94 -28.97 -2.82
C LEU A 259 7.87 -27.89 -2.99
N VAL A 260 6.88 -27.90 -2.09
CA VAL A 260 5.80 -26.90 -2.07
C VAL A 260 5.88 -26.12 -0.78
N ALA A 261 6.13 -24.82 -0.89
CA ALA A 261 6.00 -23.89 0.22
C ALA A 261 4.68 -23.13 0.12
N VAL A 262 4.04 -22.92 1.26
CA VAL A 262 2.77 -22.17 1.37
C VAL A 262 2.93 -21.04 2.36
N ILE A 263 2.59 -19.83 1.93
CA ILE A 263 2.52 -18.64 2.76
C ILE A 263 1.05 -18.25 2.87
N LEU A 264 0.49 -18.31 4.08
CA LEU A 264 -0.87 -17.86 4.38
C LEU A 264 -0.82 -16.48 5.02
N LEU A 265 -1.67 -15.58 4.52
CA LEU A 265 -1.77 -14.20 4.99
C LEU A 265 -3.14 -13.98 5.63
N ASP A 266 -3.11 -13.40 6.82
CA ASP A 266 -4.29 -12.91 7.54
C ASP A 266 -4.76 -11.57 6.95
N TYR A 267 -5.14 -11.55 5.66
CA TYR A 267 -5.61 -10.32 5.00
C TYR A 267 -6.96 -9.85 5.61
N PRO A 268 -7.15 -8.55 5.91
CA PRO A 268 -6.28 -7.41 5.59
C PRO A 268 -5.22 -7.05 6.66
N ASN A 269 -5.16 -7.77 7.77
CA ASN A 269 -4.26 -7.48 8.89
C ASN A 269 -2.79 -7.86 8.62
N GLU A 270 -2.56 -8.72 7.65
CA GLU A 270 -1.24 -9.12 7.19
C GLU A 270 -1.18 -9.12 5.66
N PHE A 271 -0.11 -8.55 5.12
CA PHE A 271 0.13 -8.45 3.68
C PHE A 271 1.62 -8.51 3.38
N ILE A 272 1.99 -8.83 2.14
CA ILE A 272 3.39 -8.84 1.70
C ILE A 272 3.88 -7.40 1.54
N THR A 273 5.04 -7.10 2.11
CA THR A 273 5.71 -5.79 1.99
C THR A 273 6.89 -5.84 1.04
N SER A 274 7.60 -6.97 1.00
CA SER A 274 8.65 -7.18 0.01
C SER A 274 8.86 -8.66 -0.32
N ILE A 275 9.47 -8.87 -1.49
CA ILE A 275 9.99 -10.17 -1.92
C ILE A 275 11.47 -9.99 -2.20
N GLU A 276 12.28 -10.78 -1.53
CA GLU A 276 13.71 -10.92 -1.81
C GLU A 276 13.89 -12.20 -2.62
N GLY A 277 14.75 -12.16 -3.62
CA GLY A 277 14.97 -13.34 -4.45
C GLY A 277 16.29 -13.29 -5.19
N SER A 278 16.57 -14.38 -5.90
CA SER A 278 17.68 -14.43 -6.84
C SER A 278 17.24 -15.09 -8.12
N TYR A 279 17.91 -14.75 -9.22
CA TYR A 279 17.81 -15.48 -10.47
C TYR A 279 19.18 -15.88 -10.98
N ILE A 280 19.25 -17.02 -11.65
CA ILE A 280 20.45 -17.48 -12.36
C ILE A 280 20.45 -16.82 -13.73
N LYS A 281 21.57 -16.22 -14.12
CA LYS A 281 21.76 -15.66 -15.47
C LYS A 281 22.53 -16.63 -16.36
N PHE A 282 21.96 -16.93 -17.52
CA PHE A 282 22.56 -17.80 -18.54
C PHE A 282 23.22 -17.00 -19.67
N PRO A 283 24.17 -17.59 -20.43
CA PRO A 283 24.90 -16.89 -21.48
C PRO A 283 24.04 -16.35 -22.64
N ASP A 284 22.89 -16.97 -22.91
CA ASP A 284 21.92 -16.57 -23.94
C ASP A 284 20.96 -15.46 -23.46
N ASN A 285 21.32 -14.77 -22.37
CA ASN A 285 20.51 -13.76 -21.70
C ASN A 285 19.17 -14.30 -21.18
N ASP A 286 19.09 -15.62 -20.96
CA ASP A 286 17.98 -16.27 -20.26
C ASP A 286 18.17 -16.18 -18.74
N THR A 287 17.08 -16.27 -17.98
CA THR A 287 17.17 -16.28 -16.51
C THR A 287 16.14 -17.16 -15.87
N TRP A 288 16.51 -17.93 -14.85
CA TRP A 288 15.55 -18.66 -14.04
C TRP A 288 15.51 -18.10 -12.63
N ILE A 289 14.32 -17.72 -12.16
CA ILE A 289 14.10 -17.36 -10.75
C ILE A 289 14.46 -18.58 -9.93
N ALA A 290 15.39 -18.40 -9.02
CA ALA A 290 16.06 -19.50 -8.37
C ALA A 290 15.82 -19.53 -6.87
N SER A 291 15.57 -18.38 -6.25
CA SER A 291 15.08 -18.33 -4.87
C SER A 291 14.11 -17.19 -4.61
N LEU A 292 13.24 -17.37 -3.61
CA LEU A 292 12.30 -16.36 -3.13
C LEU A 292 12.15 -16.43 -1.60
N ALA A 293 12.13 -15.28 -0.94
CA ALA A 293 11.78 -15.08 0.45
C ALA A 293 10.78 -13.91 0.55
N PHE A 294 9.81 -14.03 1.46
CA PHE A 294 8.69 -13.10 1.57
C PHE A 294 8.71 -12.43 2.93
N LYS A 295 8.61 -11.09 2.95
CA LYS A 295 8.45 -10.30 4.16
C LYS A 295 7.01 -9.79 4.27
N THR A 296 6.46 -9.82 5.47
CA THR A 296 5.08 -9.39 5.73
C THR A 296 5.01 -8.19 6.66
N SER A 297 3.87 -7.51 6.64
CA SER A 297 3.61 -6.34 7.47
C SER A 297 3.59 -6.62 8.99
N LYS A 298 3.45 -7.89 9.40
CA LYS A 298 3.58 -8.32 10.81
C LYS A 298 5.04 -8.60 11.21
N GLY A 299 6.03 -8.23 10.39
CA GLY A 299 7.46 -8.44 10.65
C GLY A 299 7.94 -9.88 10.42
N ARG A 300 7.08 -10.76 9.89
CA ARG A 300 7.45 -12.13 9.55
C ARG A 300 8.28 -12.16 8.27
N THR A 301 9.34 -12.94 8.28
CA THR A 301 10.12 -13.29 7.08
C THR A 301 10.01 -14.80 6.87
N SER A 302 9.64 -15.24 5.67
CA SER A 302 9.63 -16.67 5.34
C SER A 302 11.06 -17.21 5.24
N PRO A 303 11.25 -18.55 5.34
CA PRO A 303 12.46 -19.16 4.80
C PRO A 303 12.66 -18.77 3.33
N THR A 304 13.90 -18.84 2.86
CA THR A 304 14.20 -18.75 1.43
C THR A 304 13.83 -20.08 0.78
N PHE A 305 12.91 -20.04 -0.19
CA PHE A 305 12.50 -21.18 -1.00
C PHE A 305 13.33 -21.22 -2.28
N GLY A 306 13.57 -22.41 -2.81
CA GLY A 306 14.49 -22.63 -3.93
C GLY A 306 15.94 -22.72 -3.49
N SER A 307 16.84 -22.60 -4.45
CA SER A 307 18.27 -22.79 -4.25
C SER A 307 18.99 -21.46 -4.05
N VAL A 308 19.89 -21.41 -3.08
CA VAL A 308 20.80 -20.26 -2.86
C VAL A 308 22.23 -20.56 -3.30
N LEU A 309 22.49 -21.78 -3.80
CA LEU A 309 23.81 -22.27 -4.17
C LEU A 309 24.06 -22.13 -5.68
N GLY A 310 25.31 -21.92 -6.07
CA GLY A 310 25.74 -21.90 -7.48
C GLY A 310 26.33 -20.56 -7.95
N LYS A 311 26.92 -20.57 -9.15
CA LYS A 311 27.55 -19.39 -9.80
C LYS A 311 26.52 -18.63 -10.65
N ASN A 312 26.80 -17.37 -11.01
CA ASN A 312 25.98 -16.51 -11.88
C ASN A 312 24.59 -16.13 -11.36
N ARG A 313 24.45 -15.99 -10.04
CA ARG A 313 23.22 -15.52 -9.41
C ARG A 313 23.22 -14.01 -9.25
N VAL A 314 22.06 -13.41 -9.46
CA VAL A 314 21.83 -11.98 -9.22
C VAL A 314 20.67 -11.87 -8.25
N GLU A 315 20.91 -11.22 -7.12
CA GLU A 315 19.90 -10.92 -6.12
C GLU A 315 19.01 -9.77 -6.58
N PHE A 316 17.76 -9.79 -6.14
CA PHE A 316 16.83 -8.72 -6.38
C PHE A 316 15.87 -8.57 -5.20
N VAL A 317 15.32 -7.36 -5.10
CA VAL A 317 14.24 -7.05 -4.17
C VAL A 317 13.10 -6.41 -4.96
N LEU A 318 11.88 -6.88 -4.69
CA LEU A 318 10.63 -6.22 -5.06
C LEU A 318 10.06 -5.60 -3.79
N GLU A 319 10.20 -4.29 -3.66
CA GLU A 319 9.66 -3.54 -2.54
C GLU A 319 9.27 -2.13 -2.95
N SER A 320 8.35 -1.56 -2.20
CA SER A 320 8.01 -0.14 -2.23
C SER A 320 7.71 0.28 -0.80
N LYS A 321 8.48 1.23 -0.27
CA LYS A 321 8.36 1.70 1.11
C LYS A 321 6.91 2.08 1.43
N GLY A 322 6.42 1.63 2.59
CA GLY A 322 5.03 1.90 3.04
C GLY A 322 3.94 1.33 2.12
N CYS A 323 4.23 0.27 1.35
CA CYS A 323 3.26 -0.32 0.43
C CYS A 323 3.11 -1.83 0.67
N ALA A 324 1.94 -2.34 0.35
CA ALA A 324 1.69 -3.76 0.17
C ALA A 324 1.92 -4.15 -1.30
N LEU A 325 2.42 -5.36 -1.53
CA LEU A 325 2.39 -6.00 -2.85
C LEU A 325 1.03 -6.67 -3.05
N VAL A 326 0.26 -6.16 -4.02
CA VAL A 326 -1.18 -6.47 -4.19
C VAL A 326 -1.51 -7.20 -5.51
N GLY A 327 -0.49 -7.47 -6.32
CA GLY A 327 -0.62 -8.16 -7.59
C GLY A 327 0.76 -8.48 -8.16
N PHE A 328 0.84 -9.45 -9.06
CA PHE A 328 2.10 -9.93 -9.61
C PHE A 328 2.03 -10.06 -11.12
N HIS A 329 3.17 -9.85 -11.76
CA HIS A 329 3.34 -10.03 -13.20
C HIS A 329 4.72 -10.61 -13.46
N GLY A 330 4.94 -11.15 -14.65
CA GLY A 330 6.23 -11.71 -14.98
C GLY A 330 6.17 -12.61 -16.20
N ARG A 331 7.14 -13.50 -16.29
CA ARG A 331 7.23 -14.44 -17.41
C ARG A 331 7.56 -15.82 -16.93
N SER A 332 7.00 -16.81 -17.61
CA SER A 332 7.29 -18.22 -17.33
C SER A 332 7.44 -18.99 -18.63
N THR A 333 8.29 -20.01 -18.59
CA THR A 333 8.32 -21.05 -19.60
C THR A 333 7.68 -22.31 -19.02
N PHE A 334 7.59 -23.34 -19.84
CA PHE A 334 7.19 -24.67 -19.39
C PHE A 334 8.20 -25.30 -18.41
N CYS A 335 9.41 -24.73 -18.27
CA CYS A 335 10.47 -25.32 -17.46
C CYS A 335 10.74 -24.54 -16.17
N ALA A 336 10.59 -23.21 -16.16
CA ALA A 336 10.88 -22.40 -14.98
C ALA A 336 10.19 -21.04 -15.02
N LEU A 337 10.03 -20.45 -13.83
CA LEU A 337 9.70 -19.04 -13.67
C LEU A 337 10.89 -18.20 -14.15
N GLN A 338 10.67 -17.31 -15.13
CA GLN A 338 11.76 -16.57 -15.78
C GLN A 338 11.99 -15.22 -15.13
N SER A 339 10.89 -14.51 -14.86
CA SER A 339 10.92 -13.20 -14.23
C SER A 339 9.73 -13.01 -13.30
N LEU A 340 9.91 -12.14 -12.31
CA LEU A 340 8.88 -11.77 -11.35
C LEU A 340 8.91 -10.26 -11.11
N GLY A 341 7.76 -9.62 -11.23
CA GLY A 341 7.48 -8.24 -10.86
C GLY A 341 6.21 -8.18 -10.01
N ALA A 342 5.93 -7.01 -9.46
CA ALA A 342 4.79 -6.81 -8.57
C ALA A 342 4.11 -5.46 -8.80
N TYR A 343 2.86 -5.37 -8.37
CA TYR A 343 2.16 -4.11 -8.18
C TYR A 343 2.15 -3.78 -6.71
N SER A 344 2.53 -2.55 -6.36
CA SER A 344 2.50 -2.06 -4.99
C SER A 344 1.46 -0.95 -4.81
N ARG A 345 0.80 -0.98 -3.65
CA ARG A 345 -0.18 0.03 -3.25
C ARG A 345 0.11 0.48 -1.81
N PRO A 346 0.08 1.80 -1.52
CA PRO A 346 0.20 2.29 -0.15
C PRO A 346 -0.84 1.65 0.76
N MET A 347 -0.41 1.14 1.92
CA MET A 347 -1.28 0.56 2.95
C MET A 347 -0.78 0.97 4.33
N PRO A 348 -1.69 1.23 5.29
CA PRO A 348 -1.26 1.60 6.63
C PRO A 348 -0.54 0.42 7.29
N PRO A 349 0.42 0.69 8.19
CA PRO A 349 1.00 -0.36 9.00
C PRO A 349 -0.12 -1.05 9.81
N PRO A 350 -0.04 -2.38 10.01
CA PRO A 350 -1.03 -3.09 10.80
C PRO A 350 -1.04 -2.53 12.23
N PRO A 351 -2.20 -2.53 12.90
CA PRO A 351 -2.28 -2.10 14.28
C PRO A 351 -1.33 -2.93 15.16
N PRO A 352 -0.70 -2.32 16.17
CA PRO A 352 0.13 -3.07 17.11
C PRO A 352 -0.69 -4.19 17.77
N PRO A 353 -0.05 -5.32 18.13
CA PRO A 353 -0.73 -6.41 18.84
C PRO A 353 -1.42 -5.89 20.11
N PRO A 354 -2.56 -6.46 20.53
CA PRO A 354 -3.34 -5.98 21.68
C PRO A 354 -2.64 -5.87 23.04
N ASP A 355 -1.39 -6.33 23.21
CA ASP A 355 -0.73 -6.43 24.53
C ASP A 355 0.58 -5.63 24.66
N ALA A 356 0.84 -4.64 23.80
CA ALA A 356 1.95 -3.72 23.99
C ALA A 356 1.56 -2.53 24.90
N GLU A 357 0.92 -2.78 26.05
CA GLU A 357 0.95 -1.81 27.13
C GLU A 357 2.37 -1.84 27.71
N LYS A 358 3.12 -0.77 27.43
CA LYS A 358 4.41 -0.50 28.03
C LYS A 358 4.18 -0.37 29.55
N LEU A 359 4.40 -1.45 30.30
CA LEU A 359 4.51 -1.39 31.75
C LEU A 359 5.70 -0.48 32.06
N GLU A 360 5.43 0.74 32.50
CA GLU A 360 6.44 1.63 33.04
C GLU A 360 7.06 0.96 34.26
N GLY A 361 8.39 0.81 34.25
CA GLY A 361 9.12 0.22 35.37
C GLY A 361 8.92 1.07 36.61
N GLN A 362 8.27 0.51 37.62
CA GLN A 362 8.26 1.09 38.95
C GLN A 362 9.70 1.15 39.45
N CYS A 363 10.20 2.36 39.65
CA CYS A 363 11.45 2.61 40.36
C CYS A 363 11.27 2.09 41.79
N GLY A 364 12.05 1.09 42.17
CA GLY A 364 12.08 0.59 43.54
C GLY A 364 12.70 1.64 44.46
N ASP A 365 11.91 2.13 45.40
CA ASP A 365 12.36 2.97 46.49
C ASP A 365 12.99 2.06 47.56
N GLU A 366 14.32 1.93 47.55
CA GLU A 366 15.07 1.32 48.66
C GLU A 366 15.12 2.30 49.83
N GLY A 367 14.06 2.32 50.63
CA GLY A 367 14.05 2.89 51.97
C GLY A 367 14.82 1.99 52.94
N ALA A 368 16.13 2.22 53.08
CA ALA A 368 16.91 1.68 54.19
C ALA A 368 16.46 2.36 55.51
N SER A 369 15.84 1.59 56.41
CA SER A 369 15.76 1.93 57.85
C SER A 369 16.39 0.81 58.65
N LEU A 370 17.57 1.10 59.20
CA LEU A 370 18.20 0.33 60.26
C LEU A 370 17.59 0.75 61.60
N SER A 371 17.07 -0.23 62.35
CA SER A 371 17.03 -0.21 63.82
C SER A 371 17.09 -1.63 64.34
#